data_AF-A0A814Z639-F1
#
_entry.id   AF-A0A814Z639-F1
#
_cell.length_a   1.000
_cell.length_b   1.000
_cell.length_c   1.000
_cell.angle_alpha   90.00
_cell.angle_beta   90.00
_cell.angle_gamma   90.00
#
_symmetry.space_group_name_H-M   'P 1'
#
loop_
_entity.id
_entity.type
_entity.pdbx_description
1 polymer ?
#
loop_
_entity_poly.entity_id
_entity_poly.type
_entity_poly.pdbx_seq_one_letter_code
_entity_poly.pdbx_strand_id
1 'polypeptide(L)'
;MNGNVFLSHDKAIKHMKTHNSNVISVIPSDQLLIYRVEEGLEQLCKILNKSIPNITFPHLNDALTFKQSYMNDDELKGIKTNVLIKQHEQNIKIADG
;
A
#
# COMPACT_ATOMS: atom_id res chain seq x y z
N MET A 1 -23.22 -1.30 -13.55
CA MET A 1 -23.81 -1.34 -12.19
C MET A 1 -22.68 -1.43 -11.18
N ASN A 2 -22.76 -0.55 -10.17
CA ASN A 2 -22.18 -0.62 -8.81
C ASN A 2 -20.66 -0.45 -8.65
N GLY A 3 -20.24 0.83 -8.64
CA GLY A 3 -19.06 1.26 -7.92
C GLY A 3 -19.27 1.17 -6.39
N ASN A 4 -18.16 1.06 -5.67
CA ASN A 4 -18.04 0.92 -4.22
C ASN A 4 -18.51 -0.41 -3.61
N VAL A 5 -17.65 -1.42 -3.70
CA VAL A 5 -17.56 -2.44 -2.66
C VAL A 5 -16.22 -2.22 -1.95
N PHE A 6 -16.23 -1.46 -0.84
CA PHE A 6 -15.15 -1.56 0.12
C PHE A 6 -15.12 -3.01 0.61
N LEU A 7 -14.03 -3.71 0.34
CA LEU A 7 -13.83 -5.06 0.87
C LEU A 7 -13.68 -4.95 2.39
N SER A 8 -14.29 -5.88 3.14
CA SER A 8 -13.93 -6.03 4.55
C SER A 8 -12.42 -6.29 4.66
N HIS A 9 -11.83 -5.98 5.82
CA HIS A 9 -10.41 -6.19 6.09
C HIS A 9 -9.94 -7.60 5.67
N ASP A 10 -10.65 -8.64 6.13
CA ASP A 10 -10.33 -10.03 5.81
C ASP A 10 -10.44 -10.33 4.31
N LYS A 11 -11.44 -9.75 3.64
CA LYS A 11 -11.64 -9.94 2.21
C LYS A 11 -10.54 -9.26 1.40
N ALA A 12 -10.06 -8.09 1.83
CA ALA A 12 -8.93 -7.40 1.22
C ALA A 12 -7.63 -8.19 1.39
N ILE A 13 -7.34 -8.69 2.60
CA ILE A 13 -6.17 -9.54 2.86
C ILE A 13 -6.22 -10.80 2.01
N LYS A 14 -7.37 -11.49 1.97
CA LYS A 14 -7.55 -12.68 1.17
C LYS A 14 -7.29 -12.40 -0.31
N HIS A 15 -7.86 -11.31 -0.83
CA HIS A 15 -7.66 -10.92 -2.22
C HIS A 15 -6.19 -10.66 -2.56
N MET A 16 -5.47 -9.90 -1.72
CA MET A 16 -4.04 -9.64 -1.88
C MET A 16 -3.22 -10.94 -1.86
N LYS A 17 -3.47 -11.84 -0.90
CA LYS A 17 -2.76 -13.13 -0.81
C LYS A 17 -3.02 -14.02 -2.03
N THR A 18 -4.27 -14.07 -2.50
CA THR A 18 -4.64 -14.82 -3.71
C THR A 18 -3.96 -14.24 -4.95
N HIS A 19 -3.94 -12.92 -5.10
CA HIS A 19 -3.23 -12.26 -6.21
C HIS A 19 -1.73 -12.60 -6.20
N ASN A 20 -1.06 -12.43 -5.06
CA ASN A 20 0.37 -12.74 -4.95
C ASN A 20 0.67 -14.21 -5.28
N SER A 21 -0.17 -15.14 -4.78
CA SER A 21 -0.01 -16.57 -5.05
C SER A 21 -0.18 -16.88 -6.55
N ASN A 22 -1.14 -16.24 -7.20
CA ASN A 22 -1.36 -16.40 -8.64
C ASN A 22 -0.14 -15.92 -9.43
N VAL A 23 0.39 -14.73 -9.13
CA VAL A 23 1.60 -14.17 -9.77
C VAL A 23 2.79 -15.14 -9.61
N ILE A 24 3.03 -15.63 -8.39
CA ILE A 24 4.11 -16.58 -8.11
C ILE A 24 3.94 -17.90 -8.89
N SER A 25 2.70 -18.37 -9.07
CA SER A 25 2.43 -19.65 -9.74
C SER A 25 2.59 -19.62 -11.26
N VAL A 26 2.44 -18.45 -11.89
CA VAL A 26 2.41 -18.32 -13.36
C VAL A 26 3.71 -17.79 -13.96
N ILE A 27 4.55 -17.12 -13.16
CA ILE A 27 5.81 -16.55 -13.64
C ILE A 27 6.96 -17.52 -13.28
N PRO A 28 7.80 -17.92 -14.25
CA PRO A 28 9.02 -18.69 -13.98
C PRO A 28 9.89 -18.03 -12.91
N SER A 29 10.46 -18.82 -12.00
CA SER A 29 11.20 -18.30 -10.84
C SER A 29 12.47 -17.52 -11.21
N ASP A 30 13.06 -17.79 -12.38
CA ASP A 30 14.20 -17.06 -12.92
C ASP A 30 13.83 -15.67 -13.48
N GLN A 31 12.54 -15.39 -13.67
CA GLN A 31 12.00 -14.12 -14.13
C GLN A 31 11.24 -13.36 -13.02
N LEU A 32 11.14 -13.93 -11.82
CA LEU A 32 10.41 -13.35 -10.70
C LEU A 32 11.33 -13.09 -9.51
N LEU A 33 11.39 -11.83 -9.07
CA LEU A 33 11.95 -11.47 -7.78
C LEU A 33 10.81 -11.30 -6.76
N ILE A 34 10.78 -12.13 -5.73
CA ILE A 34 9.96 -11.87 -4.54
C ILE A 34 10.74 -10.89 -3.66
N TYR A 35 10.27 -9.65 -3.62
CA TYR A 35 10.97 -8.53 -3.01
C TYR A 35 10.25 -8.00 -1.78
N ARG A 36 10.97 -7.88 -0.66
CA ARG A 36 10.51 -7.17 0.54
C ARG A 36 11.15 -5.79 0.57
N VAL A 37 10.35 -4.73 0.65
CA VAL A 37 10.81 -3.34 0.52
C VAL A 37 11.81 -2.93 1.61
N GLU A 38 11.74 -3.55 2.79
CA GLU A 38 12.70 -3.37 3.88
C GLU A 38 14.10 -3.91 3.59
N GLU A 39 14.27 -4.73 2.55
CA GLU A 39 15.57 -5.32 2.16
C GLU A 39 16.43 -4.35 1.34
N GLY A 40 15.91 -3.18 0.97
CA GLY A 40 16.67 -2.14 0.28
C GLY A 40 17.04 -2.48 -1.16
N LEU A 41 18.03 -1.79 -1.73
CA LEU A 41 18.33 -1.84 -3.18
C LEU A 41 19.13 -3.06 -3.62
N GLU A 42 19.76 -3.79 -2.71
CA GLU A 42 20.77 -4.81 -3.05
C GLU A 42 20.23 -5.91 -3.97
N GLN A 43 19.16 -6.58 -3.54
CA GLN A 43 18.56 -7.68 -4.33
C GLN A 43 17.95 -7.18 -5.65
N LEU A 44 17.35 -6.00 -5.64
CA LEU A 44 16.76 -5.39 -6.82
C LEU A 44 17.85 -5.08 -7.87
N CYS A 45 18.93 -4.42 -7.45
CA CYS A 45 20.06 -4.10 -8.33
C CYS A 45 20.73 -5.37 -8.88
N LYS A 46 20.86 -6.42 -8.06
CA LYS A 46 21.43 -7.71 -8.48
C LYS A 46 20.63 -8.35 -9.62
N ILE A 47 19.31 -8.48 -9.49
CA ILE A 47 18.45 -9.06 -10.54
C ILE A 47 18.46 -8.18 -11.80
N LEU A 48 18.53 -6.87 -11.65
CA LEU A 48 18.59 -5.93 -12.77
C LEU A 48 19.98 -5.79 -13.42
N ASN A 49 21.01 -6.48 -12.90
CA ASN A 49 22.41 -6.34 -13.31
C ASN A 49 22.89 -4.87 -13.31
N LYS A 50 22.57 -4.13 -12.24
CA LYS A 50 22.98 -2.74 -12.03
C LYS A 50 23.84 -2.60 -10.78
N SER A 51 24.74 -1.61 -10.78
CA SER A 51 25.45 -1.20 -9.58
C SER A 51 24.49 -0.62 -8.55
N ILE A 52 24.74 -0.89 -7.27
CA ILE A 52 23.99 -0.27 -6.16
C ILE A 52 24.39 1.22 -6.10
N PRO A 53 23.44 2.16 -6.24
CA PRO A 53 23.74 3.58 -6.13
C PRO A 53 24.06 3.95 -4.68
N ASN A 54 24.92 4.95 -4.47
CA ASN A 54 25.22 5.50 -3.15
C ASN A 54 24.12 6.47 -2.69
N ILE A 55 22.91 5.95 -2.53
CA ILE A 55 21.73 6.66 -2.02
C ILE A 55 21.01 5.78 -1.00
N THR A 56 20.26 6.41 -0.10
CA THR A 56 19.35 5.69 0.79
C THR A 56 18.14 5.18 0.02
N PHE A 57 17.54 4.09 0.49
CA PHE A 57 16.30 3.58 -0.10
C PHE A 57 15.18 4.63 0.05
N PRO A 58 14.41 4.94 -1.01
CA PRO A 58 13.43 6.02 -0.97
C PRO A 58 12.19 5.63 -0.15
N HIS A 59 11.75 6.53 0.74
CA HIS A 59 10.53 6.41 1.54
C HIS A 59 9.57 7.57 1.27
N LEU A 60 9.19 7.78 0.01
CA LEU A 60 8.42 8.96 -0.41
C LEU A 60 6.89 8.79 -0.30
N ASN A 61 6.41 7.54 -0.28
CA ASN A 61 4.98 7.21 -0.25
C ASN A 61 4.57 6.58 1.10
N ASP A 62 4.99 7.19 2.20
CA ASP A 62 4.51 6.77 3.52
C ASP A 62 3.12 7.37 3.80
N ALA A 63 2.36 6.67 4.64
CA ALA A 63 0.96 7.03 4.91
C ALA A 63 0.82 8.40 5.58
N LEU A 64 1.80 8.83 6.38
CA LEU A 64 1.74 10.11 7.09
C LEU A 64 1.98 11.26 6.11
N THR A 65 3.02 11.18 5.30
CA THR A 65 3.32 12.17 4.26
C THR A 65 2.16 12.26 3.28
N PHE A 66 1.64 11.13 2.80
CA PHE A 66 0.46 11.13 1.92
C PHE A 66 -0.75 11.81 2.58
N LYS A 67 -1.05 11.48 3.83
CA LYS A 67 -2.14 12.12 4.59
C LYS A 67 -1.90 13.63 4.73
N GLN A 68 -0.69 14.07 5.05
CA GLN A 68 -0.35 15.49 5.18
C GLN A 68 -0.53 16.24 3.86
N SER A 69 0.05 15.74 2.76
CA SER A 69 -0.12 16.33 1.43
C SER A 69 -1.59 16.45 1.05
N TYR A 70 -2.38 15.41 1.35
CA TYR A 70 -3.81 15.42 1.08
C TYR A 70 -4.57 16.43 1.96
N MET A 71 -4.22 16.58 3.24
CA MET A 71 -4.91 17.51 4.15
C MET A 71 -4.53 18.99 3.94
N ASN A 72 -3.37 19.24 3.34
CA ASN A 72 -2.85 20.59 3.11
C ASN A 72 -3.31 21.22 1.78
N ASP A 73 -3.97 20.47 0.92
CA ASP A 73 -4.52 20.94 -0.35
C ASP A 73 -5.81 21.75 -0.12
N ASP A 74 -5.74 23.06 -0.38
CA ASP A 74 -6.82 24.04 -0.18
C ASP A 74 -8.05 23.77 -1.06
N GLU A 75 -7.89 23.19 -2.26
CA GLU A 75 -9.02 22.80 -3.11
C GLU A 75 -9.76 21.59 -2.51
N LEU A 76 -9.03 20.69 -1.84
CA LEU A 76 -9.60 19.50 -1.23
C LEU A 76 -10.16 19.74 0.18
N LYS A 77 -9.77 20.82 0.87
CA LYS A 77 -10.33 21.20 2.19
C LYS A 77 -11.85 21.36 2.15
N GLY A 78 -12.43 21.83 1.04
CA GLY A 78 -13.87 22.01 0.88
C GLY A 78 -14.69 20.72 0.72
N ILE A 79 -14.04 19.60 0.37
CA ILE A 79 -14.72 18.32 0.06
C ILE A 79 -14.75 17.36 1.28
N LYS A 80 -13.94 17.63 2.32
CA LYS A 80 -13.41 16.59 3.21
C LYS A 80 -14.09 16.31 4.55
N THR A 81 -15.09 17.06 4.98
CA THR A 81 -15.55 16.91 6.38
C THR A 81 -16.47 15.70 6.64
N ASN A 82 -16.93 14.97 5.62
CA ASN A 82 -17.93 13.89 5.83
C ASN A 82 -17.58 12.49 5.34
N VAL A 83 -16.56 12.28 4.49
CA VAL A 83 -16.38 10.97 3.83
C VAL A 83 -15.30 10.08 4.46
N LEU A 84 -14.26 10.64 5.10
CA LEU A 84 -13.10 9.83 5.53
C LEU A 84 -12.88 9.74 7.05
N ILE A 85 -13.42 10.64 7.87
CA ILE A 85 -13.21 10.62 9.33
C ILE A 85 -14.31 9.83 10.07
N LYS A 86 -15.57 9.89 9.60
CA LYS A 86 -16.70 9.22 10.27
C LYS A 86 -16.58 7.69 10.36
N GLN A 87 -15.82 7.05 9.47
CA GLN A 87 -15.67 5.59 9.47
C GLN A 87 -14.56 5.08 10.40
N HIS A 88 -13.60 5.90 10.81
CA HIS A 88 -12.55 5.46 11.74
C HIS A 88 -13.00 5.57 13.21
N GLU A 89 -13.77 6.59 13.57
CA GLU A 89 -14.27 6.78 14.95
C GLU A 89 -15.30 5.73 15.37
N GLN A 90 -16.06 5.17 14.40
CA GLN A 90 -17.04 4.10 14.67
C GLN A 90 -16.38 2.76 15.00
N ASN A 91 -15.13 2.53 14.57
CA ASN A 91 -14.42 1.27 14.80
C ASN A 91 -13.60 1.24 16.10
N ILE A 92 -13.40 2.39 16.76
CA ILE A 92 -12.70 2.47 18.05
C ILE A 92 -13.69 2.24 19.22
N LYS A 93 -14.98 2.55 19.05
CA LYS A 93 -15.99 2.41 20.12
C LYS A 93 -16.54 0.98 20.32
N ILE A 94 -16.12 0.00 19.52
CA ILE A 94 -16.58 -1.40 19.64
C ILE A 94 -15.52 -2.32 20.25
N ALA A 95 -14.34 -1.79 20.59
CA ALA A 95 -13.23 -2.56 21.18
C ALA A 95 -13.13 -2.43 22.71
N ASP A 96 -13.95 -1.56 23.33
CA ASP A 96 -14.05 -1.38 24.79
C ASP A 96 -15.45 -1.77 25.29
N GLY A 97 -15.86 -3.01 24.98
CA GLY A 97 -17.07 -3.65 25.49
C GLY A 97 -16.84 -5.13 25.74
#